data_AF-A0A519MI14-F1
#
_entry.id   AF-A0A519MI14-F1
#
_cell.length_a   1.000
_cell.length_b   1.000
_cell.length_c   1.000
_cell.angle_alpha   90.00
_cell.angle_beta   90.00
_cell.angle_gamma   90.00
#
_symmetry.space_group_name_H-M   'P 1'
#
loop_
_entity.id
_entity.type
_entity.pdbx_description
1 polymer ?
#
loop_
_entity_poly.entity_id
_entity_poly.type
_entity_poly.pdbx_seq_one_letter_code
_entity_poly.pdbx_strand_id
1 'polypeptide(L)'
;MDVSFILIILLFGAAATYFVGDKWASKAALLFSTAAFAATIYVLLRYNDGRNVSFIQTWIKQPSVILGFQADGLSLSMLLLTTALVPIIIFSTFGSTFSKPRSFYALIMFMAFAMAGTFLSVDGLVYYIFWELALIPIYFIALLWGNGDAEARKKAVVKFFIYTFAGSLFMLIAFIYLYQKSGSFLNLNLYRLNLSDTEQFWIFLAFFLAYAIKIPMIPFHTWQADVYQKAPTAGTMLLSGIMLKMAIYSIVRWQLPIAPKPAQEYMHVFVGLGIAGVIYGSIL
;
A
#
# COMPACT_ATOMS: atom_id res chain seq x y z
N MET A 1 -10.91 19.89 8.00
CA MET A 1 -9.77 18.96 7.88
C MET A 1 -10.34 17.59 7.59
N ASP A 2 -10.19 17.14 6.35
CA ASP A 2 -10.53 15.82 5.88
C ASP A 2 -9.25 14.95 5.75
N VAL A 3 -9.40 13.72 5.29
CA VAL A 3 -8.28 12.77 5.14
C VAL A 3 -7.19 13.22 4.14
N SER A 4 -7.49 14.11 3.19
CA SER A 4 -6.49 14.60 2.23
C SER A 4 -5.39 15.44 2.91
N PHE A 5 -5.71 16.11 4.02
CA PHE A 5 -4.71 16.85 4.80
C PHE A 5 -3.59 15.95 5.33
N ILE A 6 -3.90 14.72 5.69
CA ILE A 6 -2.88 13.75 6.16
C ILE A 6 -1.94 13.37 5.01
N LEU A 7 -2.49 13.16 3.81
CA LEU A 7 -1.69 12.91 2.61
C LEU A 7 -0.79 14.11 2.28
N ILE A 8 -1.30 15.34 2.42
CA ILE A 8 -0.51 16.56 2.22
C ILE A 8 0.63 16.65 3.24
N ILE A 9 0.37 16.38 4.52
CA ILE A 9 1.40 16.38 5.57
C ILE A 9 2.50 15.36 5.24
N LEU A 10 2.14 14.15 4.82
CA LEU A 10 3.11 13.10 4.49
C LEU A 10 3.94 13.44 3.24
N LEU A 11 3.29 13.94 2.17
CA LEU A 11 3.97 14.32 0.94
C LEU A 11 4.86 15.55 1.12
N PHE A 12 4.34 16.60 1.74
CA PHE A 12 5.13 17.78 2.09
C PHE A 12 6.25 17.41 3.05
N GLY A 13 5.98 16.56 4.03
CA GLY A 13 6.97 16.04 4.96
C GLY A 13 8.11 15.30 4.28
N ALA A 14 7.82 14.53 3.23
CA ALA A 14 8.85 13.90 2.40
C ALA A 14 9.74 14.94 1.69
N ALA A 15 9.14 15.94 1.04
CA ALA A 15 9.88 17.01 0.38
C ALA A 15 10.71 17.84 1.37
N ALA A 16 10.10 18.29 2.47
CA ALA A 16 10.77 19.07 3.51
C ALA A 16 11.94 18.30 4.14
N THR A 17 11.77 17.00 4.40
CA THR A 17 12.85 16.12 4.89
C THR A 17 14.03 16.04 3.92
N TYR A 18 13.76 16.05 2.61
CA TYR A 18 14.83 16.06 1.61
C TYR A 18 15.58 17.40 1.58
N PHE A 19 14.84 18.52 1.59
CA PHE A 19 15.41 19.86 1.43
C PHE A 19 16.08 20.42 2.69
N VAL A 20 15.72 19.97 3.89
CA VAL A 20 16.35 20.43 5.16
C VAL A 20 17.80 19.96 5.32
N GLY A 21 18.24 18.99 4.49
CA GLY A 21 19.60 18.47 4.49
C GLY A 21 19.86 17.36 5.52
N ASP A 22 21.03 16.72 5.41
CA ASP A 22 21.33 15.46 6.11
C ASP A 22 21.32 15.58 7.64
N LYS A 23 21.74 16.74 8.18
CA LYS A 23 21.82 16.99 9.63
C LYS A 23 20.44 16.97 10.31
N TRP A 24 19.39 17.41 9.62
CA TRP A 24 18.06 17.61 10.19
C TRP A 24 17.02 16.63 9.66
N ALA A 25 17.38 15.79 8.68
CA ALA A 25 16.47 14.87 8.00
C ALA A 25 15.66 13.98 8.97
N SER A 26 16.31 13.31 9.92
CA SER A 26 15.62 12.42 10.87
C SER A 26 14.61 13.17 11.75
N LYS A 27 14.98 14.38 12.21
CA LYS A 27 14.13 15.24 13.06
C LYS A 27 12.95 15.80 12.28
N ALA A 28 13.17 16.23 11.03
CA ALA A 28 12.09 16.70 10.16
C ALA A 28 11.11 15.57 9.85
N ALA A 29 11.60 14.38 9.48
CA ALA A 29 10.75 13.23 9.23
C ALA A 29 9.94 12.82 10.48
N LEU A 30 10.58 12.82 11.65
CA LEU A 30 9.90 12.53 12.92
C LEU A 30 8.81 13.58 13.23
N LEU A 31 9.09 14.86 13.01
CA LEU A 31 8.13 15.94 13.20
C LEU A 31 6.89 15.75 12.30
N PHE A 32 7.09 15.57 10.99
CA PHE A 32 5.98 15.45 10.05
C PHE A 32 5.21 14.14 10.20
N SER A 33 5.87 13.03 10.52
CA SER A 33 5.19 11.76 10.80
C SER A 33 4.37 11.82 12.09
N THR A 34 4.87 12.46 13.15
CA THR A 34 4.11 12.68 14.38
C THR A 34 2.94 13.65 14.16
N ALA A 35 3.13 14.69 13.34
CA ALA A 35 2.05 15.58 12.94
C ALA A 35 0.97 14.85 12.14
N ALA A 36 1.36 13.95 11.22
CA ALA A 36 0.41 13.11 10.48
C ALA A 36 -0.38 12.19 11.42
N PHE A 37 0.28 11.58 12.41
CA PHE A 37 -0.39 10.76 13.43
C PHE A 37 -1.40 11.56 14.25
N ALA A 38 -1.01 12.74 14.76
CA ALA A 38 -1.93 13.62 15.49
C ALA A 38 -3.11 14.07 14.62
N ALA A 39 -2.86 14.38 13.34
CA ALA A 39 -3.90 14.71 12.38
C ALA A 39 -4.85 13.54 12.12
N THR A 40 -4.34 12.30 12.04
CA THR A 40 -5.17 11.09 11.92
C THR A 40 -6.04 10.87 13.15
N ILE A 41 -5.52 11.05 14.37
CA ILE A 41 -6.32 10.98 15.60
C ILE A 41 -7.43 12.03 15.57
N TYR A 42 -7.11 13.27 15.19
CA TYR A 42 -8.13 14.32 15.08
C TYR A 42 -9.21 13.96 14.05
N VAL A 43 -8.83 13.48 12.87
CA VAL A 43 -9.80 13.05 11.84
C VAL A 43 -10.66 11.90 12.34
N LEU A 44 -10.09 10.95 13.09
CA LEU A 44 -10.84 9.83 13.68
C LEU A 44 -11.88 10.30 14.70
N LEU A 45 -11.53 11.25 15.58
CA LEU A 45 -12.48 11.84 16.52
C LEU A 45 -13.65 12.50 15.78
N ARG A 46 -13.36 13.24 14.72
CA ARG A 46 -14.35 13.92 13.88
C ARG A 46 -15.27 12.94 13.14
N TYR A 47 -14.71 11.81 12.68
CA TYR A 47 -15.48 10.72 12.10
C TYR A 47 -16.43 10.10 13.12
N ASN A 48 -15.96 9.85 14.35
CA ASN A 48 -16.79 9.32 15.44
C ASN A 48 -17.90 10.28 15.89
N ASP A 49 -17.71 11.59 15.74
CA ASP A 49 -18.77 12.60 15.90
C ASP A 49 -19.82 12.58 14.76
N GLY A 50 -19.73 11.64 13.81
CA GLY A 50 -20.64 11.50 12.67
C GLY A 50 -20.37 12.48 11.53
N ARG A 51 -19.22 13.17 11.51
CA ARG A 51 -18.89 14.11 10.42
C ARG A 51 -18.30 13.37 9.23
N ASN A 52 -18.70 13.77 8.02
CA ASN A 52 -18.02 13.32 6.82
C ASN A 52 -16.65 13.99 6.71
N VAL A 53 -15.59 13.19 6.81
CA VAL A 53 -14.19 13.62 6.69
C VAL A 53 -13.51 13.01 5.47
N SER A 54 -14.31 12.55 4.49
CA SER A 54 -13.85 12.12 3.17
C SER A 54 -13.59 13.32 2.27
N PHE A 55 -12.75 13.13 1.25
CA PHE A 55 -12.48 14.11 0.20
C PHE A 55 -12.84 13.51 -1.16
N ILE A 56 -13.64 14.19 -1.97
CA ILE A 56 -14.03 13.70 -3.30
C ILE A 56 -14.02 14.89 -4.26
N GLN A 57 -13.18 14.81 -5.29
CA GLN A 57 -13.10 15.82 -6.34
C GLN A 57 -12.84 15.17 -7.70
N THR A 58 -13.50 15.63 -8.76
CA THR A 58 -13.17 15.19 -10.12
C THR A 58 -11.76 15.65 -10.49
N TRP A 59 -10.91 14.72 -10.93
CA TRP A 59 -9.54 15.01 -11.35
C TRP A 59 -9.42 15.08 -12.87
N ILE A 60 -9.87 14.03 -13.55
CA ILE A 60 -9.89 13.95 -15.02
C ILE A 60 -11.34 13.72 -15.45
N LYS A 61 -11.81 14.48 -16.43
CA LYS A 61 -13.19 14.36 -16.95
C LYS A 61 -13.32 13.25 -17.99
N GLN A 62 -12.29 13.07 -18.82
CA GLN A 62 -12.22 12.04 -19.86
C GLN A 62 -10.79 11.48 -19.91
N PRO A 63 -10.53 10.27 -19.35
CA PRO A 63 -11.47 9.36 -18.68
C PRO A 63 -12.05 9.92 -17.37
N SER A 64 -13.18 9.38 -16.90
CA SER A 64 -13.83 9.81 -15.64
C SER A 64 -13.05 9.30 -14.42
N VAL A 65 -12.10 10.10 -13.96
CA VAL A 65 -11.21 9.80 -12.82
C VAL A 65 -11.49 10.76 -11.68
N ILE A 66 -11.75 10.21 -10.51
CA ILE A 66 -12.08 10.95 -9.30
C ILE A 66 -10.89 10.86 -8.33
N LEU A 67 -10.40 12.01 -7.88
CA LEU A 67 -9.52 12.08 -6.72
C LEU A 67 -10.38 11.94 -5.46
N GLY A 68 -10.70 10.70 -5.12
CA GLY A 68 -11.55 10.33 -4.00
C GLY A 68 -10.76 9.62 -2.89
N PHE A 69 -10.85 10.17 -1.68
CA PHE A 69 -10.29 9.63 -0.45
C PHE A 69 -11.42 9.43 0.57
N GLN A 70 -11.81 8.18 0.81
CA GLN A 70 -12.90 7.85 1.72
C GLN A 70 -12.40 7.55 3.13
N ALA A 71 -13.08 8.18 4.09
CA ALA A 71 -12.91 7.90 5.51
C ALA A 71 -14.04 6.98 5.98
N ASP A 72 -13.75 5.69 6.12
CA ASP A 72 -14.59 4.73 6.83
C ASP A 72 -13.75 3.88 7.78
N GLY A 73 -14.40 3.05 8.60
CA GLY A 73 -13.72 2.26 9.62
C GLY A 73 -12.55 1.40 9.10
N LEU A 74 -12.69 0.81 7.91
CA LEU A 74 -11.63 0.00 7.33
C LEU A 74 -10.44 0.88 6.92
N SER A 75 -10.67 1.94 6.15
CA SER A 75 -9.61 2.85 5.71
C SER A 75 -8.94 3.60 6.86
N LEU A 76 -9.73 4.08 7.83
CA LEU A 76 -9.21 4.80 8.99
C LEU A 76 -8.39 3.90 9.91
N SER A 77 -8.72 2.62 10.05
CA SER A 77 -7.90 1.67 10.81
C SER A 77 -6.51 1.49 10.21
N MET A 78 -6.42 1.38 8.88
CA MET A 78 -5.15 1.26 8.17
C MET A 78 -4.38 2.58 8.13
N LEU A 79 -5.08 3.71 8.03
CA LEU A 79 -4.47 5.04 8.13
C LEU A 79 -3.86 5.28 9.51
N LEU A 80 -4.58 4.89 10.57
CA LEU A 80 -4.10 4.96 11.94
C LEU A 80 -2.88 4.07 12.15
N LEU A 81 -2.94 2.81 11.67
CA LEU A 81 -1.79 1.90 11.70
C LEU A 81 -0.56 2.51 11.02
N THR A 82 -0.74 3.05 9.82
CA THR A 82 0.33 3.64 9.02
C THR A 82 0.95 4.84 9.74
N THR A 83 0.12 5.79 10.16
CA THR A 83 0.59 7.03 10.79
C THR A 83 1.11 6.81 12.21
N ALA A 84 0.67 5.78 12.93
CA ALA A 84 1.24 5.41 14.23
C ALA A 84 2.61 4.72 14.10
N LEU A 85 2.78 3.82 13.13
CA LEU A 85 4.02 3.06 12.98
C LEU A 85 5.16 3.88 12.39
N VAL A 86 4.90 4.78 11.44
CA VAL A 86 5.95 5.58 10.78
C VAL A 86 6.82 6.40 11.76
N PRO A 87 6.29 7.16 12.72
CA PRO A 87 7.13 7.86 13.70
C PRO A 87 7.93 6.90 14.59
N ILE A 88 7.38 5.72 14.93
CA ILE A 88 8.10 4.69 15.69
C ILE A 88 9.27 4.13 14.85
N ILE A 89 9.03 3.86 13.57
CA ILE A 89 10.06 3.39 12.61
C ILE A 89 11.16 4.44 12.46
N ILE A 90 10.81 5.72 12.34
CA ILE A 90 11.81 6.80 12.24
C ILE A 90 12.57 6.96 13.55
N PHE A 91 11.90 6.85 14.70
CA PHE A 91 12.55 6.97 15.99
C PHE A 91 13.54 5.83 16.25
N SER A 92 13.21 4.60 15.82
CA SER A 92 14.08 3.43 16.01
C SER A 92 15.43 3.54 15.27
N THR A 93 15.54 4.42 14.27
CA THR A 93 16.76 4.61 13.49
C THR A 93 17.72 5.66 14.07
N PHE A 94 17.38 6.33 15.18
CA PHE A 94 18.21 7.42 15.74
C PHE A 94 19.57 6.94 16.26
N GLY A 95 19.70 5.66 16.60
CA GLY A 95 20.97 5.02 16.96
C GLY A 95 21.78 4.52 15.75
N SER A 96 21.32 4.73 14.52
CA SER A 96 21.93 4.21 13.30
C SER A 96 22.39 5.34 12.37
N THR A 97 23.49 5.09 11.65
CA THR A 97 24.04 6.03 10.68
C THR A 97 23.74 5.55 9.26
N PHE A 98 23.14 6.41 8.43
CA PHE A 98 22.83 6.12 7.04
C PHE A 98 23.62 7.06 6.12
N SER A 99 24.06 6.57 4.97
CA SER A 99 24.56 7.42 3.90
C SER A 99 23.41 8.25 3.32
N LYS A 100 23.62 9.52 2.96
CA LYS A 100 22.57 10.42 2.44
C LYS A 100 21.25 10.39 3.26
N PRO A 101 21.27 10.67 4.58
CA PRO A 101 20.08 10.61 5.44
C PRO A 101 18.84 11.32 4.88
N ARG A 102 19.01 12.48 4.23
CA ARG A 102 17.88 13.22 3.64
C ARG A 102 17.08 12.39 2.63
N SER A 103 17.75 11.57 1.82
CA SER A 103 17.11 10.69 0.85
C SER A 103 16.44 9.51 1.54
N PHE A 104 17.10 8.89 2.52
CA PHE A 104 16.55 7.77 3.27
C PHE A 104 15.23 8.13 3.95
N TYR A 105 15.23 9.20 4.76
CA TYR A 105 14.04 9.61 5.51
C TYR A 105 12.95 10.20 4.60
N ALA A 106 13.31 10.89 3.52
CA ALA A 106 12.33 11.36 2.54
C ALA A 106 11.61 10.19 1.85
N LEU A 107 12.33 9.11 1.52
CA LEU A 107 11.73 7.90 0.95
C LEU A 107 10.80 7.21 1.95
N ILE A 108 11.14 7.15 3.24
CA ILE A 108 10.24 6.62 4.28
C ILE A 108 8.92 7.43 4.32
N MET A 109 9.02 8.76 4.34
CA MET A 109 7.85 9.64 4.36
C MET A 109 7.01 9.51 3.06
N PHE A 110 7.67 9.43 1.91
CA PHE A 110 6.99 9.26 0.62
C PHE A 110 6.32 7.88 0.52
N MET A 111 6.92 6.84 1.08
CA MET A 111 6.30 5.52 1.22
C MET A 111 5.06 5.57 2.10
N ALA A 112 5.13 6.27 3.24
CA ALA A 112 3.98 6.46 4.12
C ALA A 112 2.83 7.19 3.43
N PHE A 113 3.13 8.25 2.66
CA PHE A 113 2.16 8.93 1.79
C PHE A 113 1.50 7.94 0.82
N ALA A 114 2.32 7.14 0.13
CA ALA A 114 1.81 6.24 -0.88
C ALA A 114 0.90 5.14 -0.30
N MET A 115 1.33 4.51 0.82
CA MET A 115 0.55 3.50 1.53
C MET A 115 -0.76 4.07 2.08
N ALA A 116 -0.72 5.25 2.71
CA ALA A 116 -1.91 5.94 3.18
C ALA A 116 -2.88 6.23 2.02
N GLY A 117 -2.37 6.67 0.88
CA GLY A 117 -3.16 6.90 -0.33
C GLY A 117 -3.83 5.62 -0.84
N THR A 118 -3.14 4.47 -0.83
CA THR A 118 -3.75 3.18 -1.20
C THR A 118 -4.94 2.83 -0.30
N PHE A 119 -4.81 3.04 1.01
CA PHE A 119 -5.89 2.76 1.95
C PHE A 119 -7.06 3.73 1.84
N LEU A 120 -6.85 4.96 1.38
CA LEU A 120 -7.90 5.97 1.30
C LEU A 120 -8.61 5.99 -0.06
N SER A 121 -7.93 5.57 -1.13
CA SER A 121 -8.44 5.73 -2.50
C SER A 121 -9.71 4.93 -2.76
N VAL A 122 -10.71 5.58 -3.36
CA VAL A 122 -11.96 4.95 -3.83
C VAL A 122 -12.10 4.87 -5.35
N ASP A 123 -11.20 5.50 -6.08
CA ASP A 123 -11.09 5.39 -7.53
C ASP A 123 -10.02 4.35 -7.87
N GLY A 124 -10.36 3.35 -8.69
CA GLY A 124 -9.49 2.22 -9.00
C GLY A 124 -8.17 2.61 -9.66
N LEU A 125 -8.16 3.66 -10.50
CA LEU A 125 -6.93 4.15 -11.12
C LEU A 125 -6.05 4.89 -10.12
N VAL A 126 -6.64 5.76 -9.30
CA VAL A 126 -5.91 6.47 -8.24
C VAL A 126 -5.35 5.47 -7.21
N TYR A 127 -6.14 4.47 -6.83
CA TYR A 127 -5.72 3.36 -5.99
C TYR A 127 -4.51 2.61 -6.58
N TYR A 128 -4.56 2.28 -7.89
CA TYR A 128 -3.46 1.62 -8.58
C TYR A 128 -2.19 2.48 -8.58
N ILE A 129 -2.32 3.77 -8.85
CA ILE A 129 -1.19 4.72 -8.80
C ILE A 129 -0.53 4.68 -7.42
N PHE A 130 -1.31 4.79 -6.34
CA PHE A 130 -0.78 4.73 -4.98
C PHE A 130 -0.13 3.38 -4.64
N TRP A 131 -0.74 2.29 -5.10
CA TRP A 131 -0.20 0.94 -4.94
C TRP A 131 1.22 0.81 -5.53
N GLU A 132 1.41 1.32 -6.75
CA GLU A 132 2.71 1.33 -7.43
C GLU A 132 3.68 2.36 -6.82
N LEU A 133 3.19 3.53 -6.45
CA LEU A 133 4.00 4.55 -5.76
C LEU A 133 4.59 4.02 -4.46
N ALA A 134 3.89 3.14 -3.74
CA ALA A 134 4.42 2.54 -2.51
C ALA A 134 5.59 1.58 -2.75
N LEU A 135 5.72 1.01 -3.96
CA LEU A 135 6.77 0.08 -4.33
C LEU A 135 8.12 0.80 -4.58
N ILE A 136 8.09 2.01 -5.13
CA ILE A 136 9.29 2.77 -5.52
C ILE A 136 10.19 3.05 -4.31
N PRO A 137 9.71 3.58 -3.17
CA PRO A 137 10.58 3.89 -2.04
C PRO A 137 11.25 2.67 -1.44
N ILE A 138 10.50 1.58 -1.28
CA ILE A 138 11.05 0.39 -0.64
C ILE A 138 12.09 -0.29 -1.52
N TYR A 139 11.94 -0.22 -2.86
CA TYR A 139 12.97 -0.64 -3.80
C TYR A 139 14.29 0.09 -3.53
N PHE A 140 14.28 1.42 -3.44
CA PHE A 140 15.49 2.19 -3.16
C PHE A 140 16.00 2.00 -1.72
N ILE A 141 15.11 1.96 -0.73
CA ILE A 141 15.46 1.72 0.68
C ILE A 141 16.23 0.40 0.82
N ALA A 142 15.68 -0.68 0.27
CA ALA A 142 16.30 -2.00 0.33
C ALA A 142 17.55 -2.09 -0.55
N LEU A 143 17.60 -1.44 -1.71
CA LEU A 143 18.77 -1.50 -2.61
C LEU A 143 19.97 -0.70 -2.11
N LEU A 144 19.76 0.49 -1.56
CA LEU A 144 20.82 1.43 -1.21
C LEU A 144 21.28 1.32 0.24
N TRP A 145 20.38 0.96 1.16
CA TRP A 145 20.66 0.88 2.60
C TRP A 145 20.48 -0.53 3.18
N GLY A 146 20.25 -1.54 2.36
CA GLY A 146 20.10 -2.91 2.82
C GLY A 146 21.39 -3.61 3.20
N ASN A 147 21.25 -4.74 3.89
CA ASN A 147 22.31 -5.52 4.50
C ASN A 147 22.94 -6.55 3.53
N GLY A 148 24.14 -7.01 3.91
CA GLY A 148 24.87 -8.07 3.21
C GLY A 148 25.48 -7.64 1.88
N ASP A 149 25.87 -8.64 1.07
CA ASP A 149 26.48 -8.44 -0.23
C ASP A 149 25.58 -7.65 -1.20
N ALA A 150 26.20 -6.72 -1.95
CA ALA A 150 25.50 -5.78 -2.82
C ALA A 150 24.81 -6.47 -4.01
N GLU A 151 25.43 -7.48 -4.60
CA GLU A 151 24.84 -8.23 -5.71
C GLU A 151 23.69 -9.12 -5.24
N ALA A 152 23.86 -9.80 -4.10
CA ALA A 152 22.78 -10.57 -3.48
C ALA A 152 21.57 -9.67 -3.12
N ARG A 153 21.82 -8.49 -2.56
CA ARG A 153 20.80 -7.48 -2.26
C ARG A 153 20.08 -7.00 -3.51
N LYS A 154 20.82 -6.66 -4.57
CA LYS A 154 20.26 -6.26 -5.86
C LYS A 154 19.37 -7.35 -6.44
N LYS A 155 19.82 -8.60 -6.45
CA LYS A 155 19.03 -9.76 -6.92
C LYS A 155 17.73 -9.92 -6.14
N ALA A 156 17.78 -9.83 -4.80
CA ALA A 156 16.60 -9.95 -3.94
C ALA A 156 15.58 -8.82 -4.21
N VAL A 157 16.06 -7.57 -4.27
CA VAL A 157 15.21 -6.38 -4.46
C VAL A 157 14.59 -6.34 -5.86
N VAL A 158 15.35 -6.70 -6.89
CA VAL A 158 14.83 -6.80 -8.27
C VAL A 158 13.81 -7.93 -8.39
N LYS A 159 14.06 -9.09 -7.78
CA LYS A 159 13.08 -10.20 -7.73
C LYS A 159 11.78 -9.75 -7.07
N PHE A 160 11.85 -9.13 -5.90
CA PHE A 160 10.69 -8.55 -5.22
C PHE A 160 9.93 -7.58 -6.13
N PHE A 161 10.63 -6.61 -6.72
CA PHE A 161 10.02 -5.62 -7.60
C PHE A 161 9.30 -6.27 -8.79
N ILE A 162 9.98 -7.17 -9.51
CA ILE A 162 9.41 -7.86 -10.68
C ILE A 162 8.19 -8.67 -10.28
N TYR A 163 8.25 -9.42 -9.18
CA TYR A 163 7.11 -10.20 -8.69
C TYR A 163 5.90 -9.29 -8.47
N THR A 164 6.05 -8.25 -7.64
CA THR A 164 4.93 -7.40 -7.26
C THR A 164 4.42 -6.53 -8.41
N PHE A 165 5.31 -6.07 -9.28
CA PHE A 165 4.97 -5.26 -10.45
C PHE A 165 4.27 -6.09 -11.52
N ALA A 166 4.78 -7.29 -11.83
CA ALA A 166 4.14 -8.16 -12.81
C ALA A 166 2.72 -8.55 -12.36
N GLY A 167 2.54 -8.87 -11.08
CA GLY A 167 1.23 -9.16 -10.50
C GLY A 167 0.26 -7.99 -10.63
N SER A 168 0.70 -6.77 -10.32
CA SER A 168 -0.16 -5.59 -10.35
C SER A 168 -0.59 -5.19 -11.75
N LEU A 169 0.19 -5.49 -12.80
CA LEU A 169 -0.24 -5.25 -14.19
C LEU A 169 -1.55 -5.98 -14.54
N PHE A 170 -1.77 -7.20 -14.03
CA PHE A 170 -3.04 -7.91 -14.22
C PHE A 170 -4.19 -7.17 -13.53
N MET A 171 -3.96 -6.68 -12.31
CA MET A 171 -4.92 -5.82 -11.61
C MET A 171 -5.23 -4.53 -12.40
N LEU A 172 -4.25 -3.91 -13.05
CA LEU A 172 -4.49 -2.74 -13.90
C LEU A 172 -5.38 -3.08 -15.10
N ILE A 173 -5.11 -4.21 -15.77
CA ILE A 173 -5.95 -4.69 -16.89
C ILE A 173 -7.39 -4.91 -16.43
N ALA A 174 -7.59 -5.50 -15.24
CA ALA A 174 -8.93 -5.68 -14.67
C ALA A 174 -9.63 -4.32 -14.43
N PHE A 175 -8.95 -3.32 -13.87
CA PHE A 175 -9.53 -1.99 -13.70
C PHE A 175 -9.88 -1.31 -15.03
N ILE A 176 -9.04 -1.44 -16.06
CA ILE A 176 -9.32 -0.90 -17.39
C ILE A 176 -10.56 -1.58 -17.99
N TYR A 177 -10.67 -2.90 -17.88
CA TYR A 177 -11.84 -3.65 -18.33
C TYR A 177 -13.12 -3.21 -17.61
N LEU A 178 -13.06 -3.09 -16.28
CA LEU A 178 -14.16 -2.62 -15.45
C LEU A 178 -14.59 -1.18 -15.82
N TYR A 179 -13.62 -0.32 -16.15
CA TYR A 179 -13.90 1.03 -16.64
C TYR A 179 -14.64 1.02 -17.99
N GLN A 180 -14.27 0.13 -18.93
CA GLN A 180 -14.97 0.00 -20.21
C GLN A 180 -16.44 -0.40 -20.04
N LYS A 181 -16.77 -1.16 -18.98
CA LYS A 181 -18.14 -1.57 -18.65
C LYS A 181 -18.94 -0.52 -17.88
N SER A 182 -18.30 0.19 -16.95
CA SER A 182 -18.96 1.13 -16.03
C SER A 182 -18.90 2.59 -16.47
N GLY A 183 -17.94 2.96 -17.31
CA GLY A 183 -17.58 4.35 -17.61
C GLY A 183 -16.94 5.11 -16.43
N SER A 184 -16.54 4.42 -15.35
CA SER A 184 -16.10 5.05 -14.10
C SER A 184 -15.14 4.16 -13.32
N PHE A 185 -14.06 4.72 -12.76
CA PHE A 185 -13.18 3.99 -11.85
C PHE A 185 -13.66 3.98 -10.38
N LEU A 186 -14.71 4.73 -10.05
CA LEU A 186 -15.25 4.78 -8.68
C LEU A 186 -15.75 3.41 -8.22
N ASN A 187 -15.24 2.94 -7.08
CA ASN A 187 -15.53 1.63 -6.51
C ASN A 187 -17.03 1.30 -6.39
N LEU A 188 -17.86 2.25 -5.93
CA LEU A 188 -19.31 2.06 -5.80
C LEU A 188 -20.00 1.79 -7.14
N ASN A 189 -19.48 2.33 -8.25
CA ASN A 189 -19.98 2.04 -9.58
C ASN A 189 -19.51 0.67 -10.05
N LEU A 190 -18.26 0.29 -9.73
CA LEU A 190 -17.71 -1.02 -10.04
C LEU A 190 -18.47 -2.14 -9.32
N TYR A 191 -18.85 -1.95 -8.06
CA TYR A 191 -19.63 -2.92 -7.28
C TYR A 191 -21.03 -3.19 -7.84
N ARG A 192 -21.58 -2.24 -8.62
CA ARG A 192 -22.93 -2.32 -9.20
C ARG A 192 -22.94 -2.91 -10.61
N LEU A 193 -21.78 -3.26 -11.15
CA LEU A 193 -21.70 -3.87 -12.47
C LEU A 193 -22.36 -5.25 -12.47
N ASN A 194 -23.20 -5.49 -13.49
CA ASN A 194 -23.71 -6.83 -13.76
C ASN A 194 -22.70 -7.59 -14.61
N LEU A 195 -21.80 -8.31 -13.93
CA LEU A 195 -20.75 -9.12 -14.54
C LEU A 195 -21.21 -10.57 -14.69
N SER A 196 -21.00 -11.15 -15.86
CA SER A 196 -21.14 -12.58 -16.10
C SER A 196 -20.14 -13.39 -15.26
N ASP A 197 -20.42 -14.68 -15.09
CA ASP A 197 -19.61 -15.56 -14.23
C ASP A 197 -18.16 -15.67 -14.74
N THR A 198 -18.00 -15.72 -16.07
CA THR A 198 -16.70 -15.69 -16.73
C THR A 198 -15.94 -14.38 -16.47
N GLU A 199 -16.62 -13.23 -16.54
CA GLU A 199 -16.00 -11.93 -16.27
C GLU A 199 -15.56 -11.85 -14.80
N GLN A 200 -16.43 -12.23 -13.85
CA GLN A 200 -16.09 -12.25 -12.44
C GLN A 200 -14.88 -13.16 -12.17
N PHE A 201 -14.83 -14.34 -12.77
CA PHE A 201 -13.70 -15.27 -12.62
C PHE A 201 -12.36 -14.64 -13.01
N TRP A 202 -12.27 -14.03 -14.21
CA TRP A 202 -11.02 -13.43 -14.68
C TRP A 202 -10.64 -12.17 -13.92
N ILE A 203 -11.62 -11.32 -13.56
CA ILE A 203 -11.38 -10.14 -12.72
C ILE A 203 -10.89 -10.56 -11.33
N PHE A 204 -11.52 -11.56 -10.74
CA PHE A 204 -11.11 -12.11 -9.45
C PHE A 204 -9.68 -12.63 -9.52
N LEU A 205 -9.33 -13.42 -10.53
CA LEU A 205 -7.99 -13.99 -10.68
C LEU A 205 -6.92 -12.90 -10.91
N ALA A 206 -7.24 -11.87 -11.68
CA ALA A 206 -6.34 -10.75 -11.94
C ALA A 206 -6.04 -9.93 -10.67
N PHE A 207 -7.05 -9.64 -9.85
CA PHE A 207 -6.85 -9.04 -8.53
C PHE A 207 -6.15 -9.98 -7.56
N PHE A 208 -6.58 -11.24 -7.52
CA PHE A 208 -6.00 -12.27 -6.66
C PHE A 208 -4.50 -12.40 -6.90
N LEU A 209 -4.04 -12.42 -8.15
CA LEU A 209 -2.61 -12.56 -8.44
C LEU A 209 -1.79 -11.41 -7.85
N ALA A 210 -2.22 -10.16 -8.03
CA ALA A 210 -1.56 -9.00 -7.43
C ALA A 210 -1.50 -9.07 -5.90
N TYR A 211 -2.62 -9.48 -5.27
CA TYR A 211 -2.74 -9.52 -3.82
C TYR A 211 -2.03 -10.73 -3.21
N ALA A 212 -2.16 -11.91 -3.81
CA ALA A 212 -1.50 -13.14 -3.38
C ALA A 212 0.03 -13.03 -3.45
N ILE A 213 0.56 -12.39 -4.50
CA ILE A 213 2.00 -12.08 -4.58
C ILE A 213 2.42 -11.14 -3.45
N LYS A 214 1.64 -10.10 -3.16
CA LYS A 214 1.97 -9.14 -2.09
C LYS A 214 1.67 -9.67 -0.67
N ILE A 215 0.84 -10.71 -0.48
CA ILE A 215 0.57 -11.45 0.79
C ILE A 215 1.59 -12.57 1.09
N PRO A 216 2.56 -12.77 0.21
CA PRO A 216 3.25 -14.06 -0.02
C PRO A 216 2.41 -15.34 0.16
N MET A 217 1.35 -15.55 -0.61
CA MET A 217 0.67 -16.86 -0.64
C MET A 217 1.50 -17.88 -1.43
N ILE A 218 1.39 -19.18 -1.11
CA ILE A 218 1.95 -20.26 -1.95
C ILE A 218 1.27 -20.25 -3.32
N PRO A 219 2.00 -20.35 -4.46
CA PRO A 219 3.45 -20.50 -4.62
C PRO A 219 4.24 -19.17 -4.82
N PHE A 220 3.60 -18.03 -4.63
CA PHE A 220 4.12 -16.68 -4.94
C PHE A 220 5.00 -16.04 -3.85
N HIS A 221 5.41 -16.80 -2.83
CA HIS A 221 6.06 -16.24 -1.64
C HIS A 221 7.59 -16.12 -1.70
N THR A 222 8.23 -16.70 -2.72
CA THR A 222 9.69 -16.93 -2.72
C THR A 222 10.54 -15.65 -2.71
N TRP A 223 9.96 -14.49 -2.99
CA TRP A 223 10.65 -13.20 -2.90
C TRP A 223 10.76 -12.67 -1.46
N GLN A 224 9.88 -13.10 -0.56
CA GLN A 224 9.68 -12.48 0.75
C GLN A 224 10.90 -12.64 1.64
N ALA A 225 11.36 -13.86 1.90
CA ALA A 225 12.48 -14.10 2.81
C ALA A 225 13.74 -13.34 2.36
N ASP A 226 14.06 -13.40 1.06
CA ASP A 226 15.20 -12.73 0.47
C ASP A 226 15.17 -11.22 0.72
N VAL A 227 14.05 -10.54 0.41
CA VAL A 227 14.00 -9.08 0.55
C VAL A 227 13.98 -8.64 2.01
N TYR A 228 13.38 -9.42 2.91
CA TYR A 228 13.33 -9.10 4.34
C TYR A 228 14.69 -9.24 5.02
N GLN A 229 15.47 -10.25 4.65
CA GLN A 229 16.84 -10.41 5.13
C GLN A 229 17.76 -9.30 4.63
N LYS A 230 17.53 -8.82 3.39
CA LYS A 230 18.36 -7.80 2.76
C LYS A 230 17.94 -6.37 3.06
N ALA A 231 16.69 -6.09 3.39
CA ALA A 231 16.26 -4.73 3.74
C ALA A 231 16.90 -4.26 5.07
N PRO A 232 17.15 -2.96 5.24
CA PRO A 232 17.52 -2.43 6.56
C PRO A 232 16.35 -2.60 7.54
N THR A 233 16.63 -2.57 8.85
CA THR A 233 15.61 -2.74 9.89
C THR A 233 14.37 -1.88 9.67
N ALA A 234 14.54 -0.59 9.38
CA ALA A 234 13.42 0.31 9.08
C ALA A 234 12.65 -0.10 7.82
N GLY A 235 13.33 -0.58 6.77
CA GLY A 235 12.71 -1.10 5.56
C GLY A 235 11.88 -2.35 5.84
N THR A 236 12.40 -3.28 6.65
CA THR A 236 11.69 -4.47 7.10
C THR A 236 10.45 -4.12 7.93
N MET A 237 10.54 -3.13 8.82
CA MET A 237 9.39 -2.64 9.60
C MET A 237 8.31 -2.02 8.70
N LEU A 238 8.69 -1.28 7.66
CA LEU A 238 7.74 -0.72 6.67
C LEU A 238 7.06 -1.84 5.86
N LEU A 239 7.83 -2.84 5.43
CA LEU A 239 7.34 -4.00 4.71
C LEU A 239 6.34 -4.83 5.54
N SER A 240 6.77 -5.35 6.70
CA SER A 240 5.91 -6.20 7.55
C SER A 240 4.77 -5.43 8.18
N GLY A 241 5.08 -4.24 8.71
CA GLY A 241 4.18 -3.46 9.54
C GLY A 241 3.00 -2.92 8.76
N ILE A 242 3.23 -2.49 7.51
CA ILE A 242 2.26 -1.69 6.75
C ILE A 242 2.04 -2.26 5.34
N MET A 243 3.08 -2.43 4.52
CA MET A 243 2.91 -2.74 3.09
C MET A 243 2.13 -4.05 2.86
N LEU A 244 2.38 -5.10 3.65
CA LEU A 244 1.63 -6.37 3.55
C LEU A 244 0.12 -6.20 3.78
N LYS A 245 -0.29 -5.21 4.61
CA LYS A 245 -1.72 -4.98 4.92
C LYS A 245 -2.47 -4.40 3.74
N MET A 246 -1.77 -3.74 2.80
CA MET A 246 -2.39 -3.21 1.58
C MET A 246 -3.13 -4.30 0.82
N ALA A 247 -2.54 -5.48 0.69
CA ALA A 247 -3.14 -6.56 -0.11
C ALA A 247 -4.41 -7.13 0.55
N ILE A 248 -4.39 -7.40 1.86
CA ILE A 248 -5.59 -7.88 2.57
C ILE A 248 -6.69 -6.82 2.59
N TYR A 249 -6.33 -5.55 2.84
CA TYR A 249 -7.25 -4.43 2.69
C TYR A 249 -7.91 -4.41 1.32
N SER A 250 -7.13 -4.62 0.26
CA SER A 250 -7.63 -4.59 -1.11
C SER A 250 -8.48 -5.79 -1.50
N ILE A 251 -8.24 -6.97 -0.92
CA ILE A 251 -9.16 -8.10 -1.07
C ILE A 251 -10.55 -7.70 -0.56
N VAL A 252 -10.62 -7.13 0.65
CA VAL A 252 -11.89 -6.73 1.28
C VAL A 252 -12.54 -5.56 0.54
N ARG A 253 -11.76 -4.55 0.13
CA ARG A 253 -12.28 -3.34 -0.51
C ARG A 253 -12.61 -3.55 -1.98
N TRP A 254 -11.77 -4.24 -2.75
CA TRP A 254 -11.85 -4.27 -4.20
C TRP A 254 -12.30 -5.62 -4.73
N GLN A 255 -11.65 -6.70 -4.33
CA GLN A 255 -11.89 -8.00 -4.95
C GLN A 255 -13.23 -8.62 -4.57
N LEU A 256 -13.53 -8.74 -3.28
CA LEU A 256 -14.74 -9.42 -2.83
C LEU A 256 -16.03 -8.70 -3.26
N PRO A 257 -16.14 -7.37 -3.20
CA PRO A 257 -17.36 -6.69 -3.63
C PRO A 257 -17.55 -6.64 -5.15
N ILE A 258 -16.47 -6.69 -5.95
CA ILE A 258 -16.54 -6.64 -7.43
C ILE A 258 -16.80 -8.03 -8.02
N ALA A 259 -16.14 -9.06 -7.50
CA ALA A 259 -16.22 -10.43 -8.03
C ALA A 259 -16.48 -11.45 -6.90
N PRO A 260 -17.67 -11.45 -6.29
CA PRO A 260 -17.97 -12.30 -5.14
C PRO A 260 -18.11 -13.80 -5.49
N LYS A 261 -18.55 -14.15 -6.71
CA LYS A 261 -18.86 -15.55 -7.05
C LYS A 261 -17.64 -16.48 -6.95
N PRO A 262 -16.49 -16.19 -7.58
CA PRO A 262 -15.30 -17.04 -7.46
C PRO A 262 -14.79 -17.15 -6.03
N ALA A 263 -14.97 -16.11 -5.20
CA ALA A 263 -14.58 -16.15 -3.80
C ALA A 263 -15.35 -17.23 -3.03
N GLN A 264 -16.65 -17.39 -3.33
CA GLN A 264 -17.53 -18.38 -2.70
C GLN A 264 -17.25 -19.78 -3.25
N GLU A 265 -17.15 -19.91 -4.57
CA GLU A 265 -16.95 -21.20 -5.25
C GLU A 265 -15.60 -21.85 -4.88
N TYR A 266 -14.52 -21.05 -4.85
CA TYR A 266 -13.17 -21.53 -4.56
C TYR A 266 -12.73 -21.27 -3.11
N MET A 267 -13.66 -20.96 -2.20
CA MET A 267 -13.38 -20.64 -0.79
C MET A 267 -12.46 -21.68 -0.14
N HIS A 268 -12.77 -22.97 -0.31
CA HIS A 268 -12.00 -24.07 0.28
C HIS A 268 -10.56 -24.13 -0.27
N VAL A 269 -10.35 -23.77 -1.54
CA VAL A 269 -9.01 -23.72 -2.14
C VAL A 269 -8.18 -22.62 -1.50
N PHE A 270 -8.71 -21.41 -1.37
CA PHE A 270 -7.98 -20.29 -0.78
C PHE A 270 -7.72 -20.48 0.71
N VAL A 271 -8.68 -21.04 1.46
CA VAL A 271 -8.47 -21.43 2.86
C VAL A 271 -7.40 -22.51 2.97
N GLY A 272 -7.43 -23.53 2.09
CA GLY A 272 -6.40 -24.56 2.03
C GLY A 272 -5.00 -24.00 1.75
N LEU A 273 -4.86 -23.07 0.80
CA LEU A 273 -3.61 -22.37 0.53
C LEU A 273 -3.13 -21.53 1.71
N GLY A 274 -4.06 -20.89 2.44
CA GLY A 274 -3.75 -20.14 3.66
C GLY A 274 -3.22 -21.05 4.77
N ILE A 275 -3.88 -22.18 5.02
CA ILE A 275 -3.43 -23.18 6.01
C ILE A 275 -2.07 -23.75 5.62
N ALA A 276 -1.90 -24.14 4.35
CA ALA A 276 -0.63 -24.63 3.84
C ALA A 276 0.49 -23.58 3.99
N GLY A 277 0.18 -22.31 3.72
CA GLY A 277 1.10 -21.18 3.92
C GLY A 277 1.54 -21.01 5.37
N VAL A 278 0.60 -21.10 6.32
CA VAL A 278 0.90 -21.03 7.76
C VAL A 278 1.80 -22.19 8.19
N ILE A 279 1.47 -23.42 7.80
CA ILE A 279 2.27 -24.61 8.15
C ILE A 279 3.66 -24.51 7.54
N TYR A 280 3.75 -24.26 6.24
CA TYR A 280 5.03 -24.18 5.52
C TYR A 280 5.91 -23.07 6.07
N GLY A 281 5.35 -21.88 6.26
CA GLY A 281 6.08 -20.73 6.82
C GLY A 281 6.49 -20.89 8.29
N SER A 282 5.84 -21.77 9.06
CA SER A 282 6.22 -22.06 10.46
C SER A 282 7.33 -23.11 10.57
N ILE A 283 7.53 -23.94 9.53
CA ILE A 283 8.58 -24.98 9.50
C ILE A 283 9.92 -24.40 9.03
N LEU A 284 9.88 -23.40 8.15
CA LEU A 284 11.05 -22.68 7.63
C LEU A 284 11.63 -21.67 8.64
#